data_AF-A0A368BDN3-F1
#
_entry.id   AF-A0A368BDN3-F1
#
_cell.length_a   1.000
_cell.length_b   1.000
_cell.length_c   1.000
_cell.angle_alpha   90.00
_cell.angle_beta   90.00
_cell.angle_gamma   90.00
#
_symmetry.space_group_name_H-M   'P 1'
#
loop_
_entity.id
_entity.type
_entity.pdbx_description
1 polymer ?
#
loop_
_entity_poly.entity_id
_entity_poly.type
_entity_poly.pdbx_seq_one_letter_code
_entity_poly.pdbx_strand_id
1 'polypeptide(L)' 'RFDVPVVGPDTIRACRDAGVSTVVIEARQTLVLGITEVKELCETHRVSLHAQEEVDQPG' A
#
# COMPACT_ATOMS: atom_id res chain seq x y z
N ARG A 1 6.95 10.60 14.65
CA ARG A 1 5.63 11.12 14.23
C ARG A 1 5.75 11.53 12.78
N PHE A 2 5.14 10.77 11.87
CA PHE A 2 4.89 11.20 10.51
C PHE A 2 3.43 11.66 10.49
N ASP A 3 3.16 12.87 10.00
CA ASP A 3 1.79 13.42 9.92
C ASP A 3 1.03 12.91 8.69
N VAL A 4 1.54 11.86 8.05
CA VAL A 4 1.00 11.25 6.82
C VAL A 4 0.77 9.75 7.03
N PRO A 5 -0.22 9.14 6.36
CA PRO A 5 -0.40 7.70 6.31
C PRO A 5 0.88 6.98 5.87
N VAL A 6 1.07 5.76 6.37
CA VAL A 6 2.26 4.95 6.10
C VAL A 6 1.88 3.51 5.78
N VAL A 7 2.47 2.97 4.71
CA VAL A 7 2.43 1.54 4.39
C VAL A 7 3.85 0.97 4.45
N GLY A 8 4.00 -0.23 4.99
CA GLY A 8 5.29 -0.91 5.08
C GLY A 8 5.16 -2.43 5.02
N PRO A 9 6.26 -3.16 5.25
CA PRO A 9 6.29 -4.62 5.18
C PRO A 9 5.25 -5.32 6.06
N ASP A 10 5.03 -4.81 7.28
CA ASP A 10 4.02 -5.33 8.20
C ASP A 10 2.60 -5.19 7.65
N THR A 11 2.32 -4.13 6.91
CA THR A 11 1.03 -3.96 6.22
C THR A 11 0.82 -5.09 5.22
N ILE A 12 1.83 -5.43 4.41
CA ILE A 12 1.72 -6.49 3.40
C ILE A 12 1.56 -7.87 4.04
N ARG A 13 2.29 -8.13 5.14
CA ARG A 13 2.13 -9.37 5.94
C ARG A 13 0.72 -9.48 6.52
N ALA A 14 0.19 -8.39 7.08
CA ALA A 14 -1.17 -8.35 7.60
C ALA A 14 -2.22 -8.55 6.49
N CYS A 15 -2.02 -7.97 5.30
CA CYS A 15 -2.89 -8.20 4.15
C CYS A 15 -2.94 -9.68 3.76
N ARG A 16 -1.78 -10.36 3.70
CA ARG A 16 -1.72 -11.81 3.46
C ARG A 16 -2.54 -12.58 4.49
N ASP A 17 -2.34 -12.28 5.78
CA ASP A 17 -3.03 -12.97 6.89
C ASP A 17 -4.55 -12.76 6.84
N ALA A 18 -4.98 -11.57 6.38
CA ALA A 18 -6.38 -11.23 6.21
C ALA A 18 -6.99 -11.70 4.87
N GLY A 19 -6.21 -12.30 3.97
CA GLY A 19 -6.68 -12.68 2.62
C GLY A 19 -6.96 -11.49 1.70
N VAL A 20 -6.39 -10.32 1.99
CA VAL A 20 -6.49 -9.11 1.15
C VAL A 20 -5.50 -9.21 0.00
N SER A 21 -5.99 -9.12 -1.24
CA SER A 21 -5.18 -9.19 -2.45
C SER A 21 -4.70 -7.83 -2.97
N THR A 22 -5.29 -6.72 -2.50
CA THR A 22 -5.04 -5.39 -3.07
C THR A 22 -5.13 -4.31 -2.01
N VAL A 23 -4.17 -3.40 -2.02
CA VAL A 23 -4.13 -2.18 -1.22
C VAL A 23 -4.00 -0.99 -2.17
N VAL A 24 -4.87 0.00 -2.02
CA VAL A 24 -4.81 1.25 -2.77
C VAL A 24 -4.52 2.37 -1.79
N ILE A 25 -3.53 3.21 -2.11
CA ILE A 25 -3.13 4.37 -1.33
C ILE A 25 -3.33 5.63 -2.15
N GLU A 26 -3.55 6.76 -1.48
CA GLU A 26 -3.53 8.06 -2.11
C GLU A 26 -2.12 8.36 -2.63
N ALA A 27 -2.02 8.62 -3.92
CA ALA A 27 -0.78 9.00 -4.55
C ALA A 27 -0.25 10.28 -3.89
N ARG A 28 1.07 10.30 -3.63
CA ARG A 28 1.80 11.46 -3.08
C ARG A 28 1.41 11.86 -1.65
N GLN A 29 0.41 11.23 -1.03
CA GLN A 29 -0.03 11.48 0.35
C GLN A 29 0.33 10.36 1.33
N THR A 30 0.80 9.21 0.82
CA THR A 30 1.20 8.07 1.66
C THR A 30 2.69 7.77 1.53
N LEU A 31 3.37 7.62 2.67
CA LEU A 31 4.77 7.19 2.70
C LEU A 31 4.85 5.65 2.62
N VAL A 32 5.69 5.13 1.73
CA VAL A 32 6.02 3.70 1.70
C VAL A 32 7.37 3.47 2.36
N LEU A 33 7.37 2.83 3.54
CA LEU A 33 8.58 2.46 4.26
C LEU A 33 9.15 1.16 3.72
N GLY A 34 10.47 1.09 3.53
CA GLY A 34 11.14 -0.13 3.10
C GLY A 34 10.66 -0.62 1.72
N ILE A 35 10.59 0.28 0.73
CA ILE A 35 9.99 0.00 -0.59
C ILE A 35 10.50 -1.27 -1.27
N THR A 36 11.78 -1.63 -1.09
CA THR A 36 12.34 -2.87 -1.65
C THR A 36 11.70 -4.11 -1.02
N GLU A 37 11.65 -4.19 0.31
CA GLU A 37 11.01 -5.31 1.03
C GLU A 37 9.51 -5.35 0.75
N VAL A 38 8.84 -4.18 0.67
CA VAL A 38 7.42 -4.10 0.29
C VAL A 38 7.20 -4.73 -1.09
N LYS A 39 8.03 -4.41 -2.09
CA LYS A 39 7.92 -5.00 -3.43
C LYS A 39 8.10 -6.51 -3.40
N GLU A 40 9.15 -7.01 -2.73
CA GLU A 40 9.43 -8.44 -2.60
C GLU A 40 8.26 -9.19 -1.93
N LEU A 41 7.68 -8.61 -0.88
CA LEU A 41 6.53 -9.19 -0.18
C LEU A 41 5.25 -9.15 -1.02
N CYS A 42 5.01 -8.05 -1.75
CA CYS A 42 3.88 -7.94 -2.67
C CYS A 42 3.94 -9.05 -3.74
N GLU A 43 5.11 -9.28 -4.34
CA GLU A 43 5.34 -10.35 -5.31
C GLU A 43 5.16 -11.73 -4.69
N THR A 44 5.78 -11.96 -3.52
CA THR A 44 5.74 -13.26 -2.82
C THR A 44 4.33 -13.63 -2.35
N HIS A 45 3.57 -12.66 -1.85
CA HIS A 45 2.26 -12.89 -1.23
C HIS A 45 1.08 -12.65 -2.18
N ARG A 46 1.34 -12.25 -3.44
CA ARG A 46 0.31 -11.87 -4.42
C ARG A 46 -0.62 -10.77 -3.90
N VAL A 47 -0.04 -9.80 -3.20
CA VAL A 47 -0.71 -8.57 -2.77
C VAL A 47 -0.28 -7.46 -3.70
N SER A 48 -1.21 -6.75 -4.33
CA SER A 48 -0.89 -5.59 -5.16
C SER A 48 -1.00 -4.30 -4.35
N LEU A 49 -0.04 -3.40 -4.52
CA LEU A 49 -0.06 -2.05 -3.94
C LEU A 49 -0.15 -1.03 -5.08
N HIS A 50 -1.22 -0.26 -5.12
CA HIS A 50 -1.46 0.76 -6.12
C HIS A 50 -1.54 2.14 -5.48
N ALA A 51 -0.98 3.14 -6.16
CA ALA A 51 -1.23 4.53 -5.84
C ALA A 51 -2.28 5.07 -6.81
N GLN A 52 -3.33 5.69 -6.28
CA GLN A 52 -4.38 6.33 -7.06
C GLN A 52 -4.35 7.85 -6.79
N GLU A 53 -4.36 8.63 -7.86
CA GLU A 53 -4.56 10.09 -7.76
C GLU A 53 -6.00 10.37 -7.33
N GLU A 54 -6.22 11.48 -6.62
CA GLU A 54 -7.58 11.95 -6.34
C GLU A 54 -8.24 12.31 -7.68
N VAL A 55 -9.29 11.58 -8.03
CA VAL A 55 -10.10 11.90 -9.21
C VAL A 55 -11.29 12.67 -8.70
N ASP A 56 -11.35 13.97 -9.01
CA ASP A 56 -12.56 14.76 -8.86
C ASP A 56 -13.63 14.12 -9.79
N GLN A 57 -14.44 13.22 -9.24
CA GLN A 57 -15.54 12.63 -9.98
C GLN A 57 -16.71 13.61 -9.93
N PRO A 58 -17.05 14.30 -11.03
CA PRO A 58 -18.32 15.01 -11.08
C PRO A 58 -19.41 13.94 -11.04
N GLY A 59 -20.22 13.99 -9.97
CA GLY A 59 -21.43 13.18 -9.84
C GLY A 59 -22.51 13.56 -10.84
#